data_AF-A0A8X8IIK5-F1
#
_entry.id   AF-A0A8X8IIK5-F1
#
_cell.length_a   1.000
_cell.length_b   1.000
_cell.length_c   1.000
_cell.angle_alpha   90.00
_cell.angle_beta   90.00
_cell.angle_gamma   90.00
#
_symmetry.space_group_name_H-M   'P 1'
#
loop_
_entity.id
_entity.type
_entity.pdbx_description
1 polymer ?
#
loop_
_entity_poly.entity_id
_entity_poly.type
_entity_poly.pdbx_seq_one_letter_code
_entity_poly.pdbx_strand_id
1 'polypeptide(L)'
;MKYLTFPIIILNPGPAHIKDVLSNAMDYCLYCEYLKQEGSHLERSKLAAKELGLRFSGLESAVKNGRCLFDSIPEGSPKTSIDKDRIFDFYKQGRDEFEIVCFLAYAALRSIIQKQSCKKVTNDYLLSRMAGNSKKDEALPEWLKKYQKEYWLNKIKDELQISHWGLKYYSHYTRGFWVSFSMDLEKLTFYAEKQRKEYKIRQLKKLKTEARKAALNALQ
;
A
#
# COMPACT_ATOMS: atom_id res chain seq x y z
N MET A 1 18.27 -4.39 9.48
CA MET A 1 17.30 -4.04 8.41
C MET A 1 16.53 -2.75 8.75
N LYS A 2 16.28 -1.84 7.78
CA LYS A 2 15.55 -0.56 8.03
C LYS A 2 14.03 -0.64 7.80
N TYR A 3 13.59 -1.43 6.82
CA TYR A 3 12.16 -1.53 6.46
C TYR A 3 11.64 -2.94 6.71
N LEU A 4 10.41 -3.05 7.20
CA LEU A 4 9.66 -4.31 7.27
C LEU A 4 8.74 -4.41 6.06
N THR A 5 8.83 -5.51 5.32
CA THR A 5 8.05 -5.74 4.09
C THR A 5 7.14 -6.93 4.27
N PHE A 6 5.83 -6.69 4.17
CA PHE A 6 4.82 -7.69 4.49
C PHE A 6 3.56 -7.55 3.61
N PRO A 7 2.79 -8.63 3.40
CA PRO A 7 1.56 -8.62 2.60
C PRO A 7 0.48 -7.70 3.16
N ILE A 8 -0.24 -7.01 2.27
CA ILE A 8 -1.26 -6.03 2.64
C ILE A 8 -2.42 -6.66 3.43
N ILE A 9 -2.67 -7.96 3.24
CA ILE A 9 -3.72 -8.69 3.95
C ILE A 9 -3.54 -8.70 5.47
N ILE A 10 -2.31 -8.52 5.96
CA ILE A 10 -2.03 -8.39 7.40
C ILE A 10 -2.68 -7.14 8.00
N LEU A 11 -3.08 -6.14 7.19
CA LEU A 11 -3.80 -4.97 7.68
C LEU A 11 -5.22 -5.28 8.17
N ASN A 12 -5.79 -6.43 7.80
CA ASN A 12 -7.06 -6.92 8.34
C ASN A 12 -6.81 -7.43 9.79
N PRO A 13 -7.56 -6.95 10.81
CA PRO A 13 -8.91 -6.35 10.75
C PRO A 13 -9.00 -4.82 10.84
N GLY A 14 -7.88 -4.11 10.76
CA GLY A 14 -7.85 -2.66 10.64
C GLY A 14 -7.60 -1.94 11.97
N PRO A 15 -8.13 -0.72 12.16
CA PRO A 15 -7.61 0.22 13.15
C PRO A 15 -7.83 -0.21 14.61
N ALA A 16 -8.94 -0.88 14.91
CA ALA A 16 -9.26 -1.34 16.26
C ALA A 16 -8.26 -2.38 16.80
N HIS A 17 -7.57 -3.09 15.91
CA HIS A 17 -6.60 -4.14 16.24
C HIS A 17 -5.19 -3.80 15.74
N ILE A 18 -4.85 -2.51 15.69
CA ILE A 18 -3.57 -2.08 15.10
C ILE A 18 -2.36 -2.74 15.77
N LYS A 19 -2.40 -3.03 17.07
CA LYS A 19 -1.31 -3.74 17.76
C LYS A 19 -1.14 -5.17 17.24
N ASP A 20 -2.24 -5.87 17.00
CA ASP A 20 -2.22 -7.23 16.46
C ASP A 20 -1.74 -7.22 15.00
N VAL A 21 -2.20 -6.26 14.20
CA VAL A 21 -1.74 -6.01 12.82
C VAL A 21 -0.23 -5.82 12.77
N LEU A 22 0.31 -4.97 13.64
CA LEU A 22 1.75 -4.68 13.69
C LEU A 22 2.56 -5.86 14.26
N SER A 23 2.02 -6.59 15.24
CA SER A 23 2.63 -7.83 15.74
C SER A 23 2.74 -8.88 14.64
N ASN A 24 1.64 -9.13 13.92
CA ASN A 24 1.59 -10.06 12.81
C ASN A 24 2.54 -9.66 11.67
N ALA A 25 2.68 -8.35 11.40
CA ALA A 25 3.66 -7.86 10.43
C ALA A 25 5.10 -8.18 10.86
N MET A 26 5.45 -7.97 12.14
CA MET A 26 6.76 -8.30 12.69
C MET A 26 7.02 -9.82 12.67
N ASP A 27 6.04 -10.63 13.07
CA ASP A 27 6.14 -12.09 13.09
C ASP A 27 6.30 -12.67 11.68
N TYR A 28 5.54 -12.17 10.71
CA TYR A 28 5.69 -12.55 9.30
C TYR A 28 7.10 -12.23 8.78
N CYS A 29 7.61 -11.03 9.06
CA CYS A 29 8.97 -10.65 8.68
C CYS A 29 10.03 -11.51 9.38
N LEU A 30 9.83 -11.84 10.67
CA LEU A 30 10.71 -12.74 11.42
C LEU A 30 10.79 -14.11 10.75
N TYR A 31 9.66 -14.68 10.37
CA TYR A 31 9.65 -15.97 9.70
C TYR A 31 10.31 -15.91 8.31
N CYS A 32 10.11 -14.83 7.54
CA CYS A 32 10.79 -14.64 6.27
C CYS A 32 12.32 -14.59 6.42
N GLU A 33 12.84 -13.95 7.48
CA GLU A 33 14.28 -13.97 7.75
C GLU A 33 14.74 -15.31 8.30
N TYR A 34 13.95 -15.97 9.14
CA TYR A 34 14.21 -17.32 9.67
C TYR A 34 14.41 -18.36 8.55
N LEU A 35 13.64 -18.27 7.46
CA LEU A 35 13.78 -19.15 6.30
C LEU A 35 15.13 -19.01 5.59
N LYS A 36 15.84 -17.89 5.75
CA LYS A 36 17.16 -17.65 5.14
C LYS A 36 18.32 -18.11 6.02
N GLN A 37 18.07 -18.39 7.30
CA GLN A 37 19.11 -18.77 8.26
C GLN A 37 19.35 -20.28 8.23
N GLU A 38 20.60 -20.68 8.47
CA GLU A 38 21.01 -22.07 8.66
C GLU A 38 21.15 -22.41 10.15
N GLY A 39 21.18 -23.71 10.48
CA GLY A 39 21.35 -24.21 11.85
C GLY A 39 20.08 -24.72 12.51
N SER A 40 20.13 -24.92 13.82
CA SER A 40 18.99 -25.39 14.62
C SER A 40 17.85 -24.36 14.66
N HIS A 41 16.64 -24.81 15.01
CA HIS A 41 15.48 -23.93 15.12
C HIS A 41 15.75 -22.70 16.00
N LEU A 42 16.38 -22.89 17.17
CA LEU A 42 16.67 -21.82 18.11
C LEU A 42 17.72 -20.84 17.57
N GLU A 43 18.77 -21.34 16.93
CA GLU A 43 19.82 -20.51 16.31
C GLU A 43 19.26 -19.66 15.19
N ARG A 44 18.52 -20.28 14.27
CA ARG A 44 17.86 -19.59 13.15
C ARG A 44 16.93 -18.48 13.63
N SER A 45 16.16 -18.76 14.68
CA SER A 45 15.23 -17.78 15.27
C SER A 45 15.97 -16.59 15.87
N LYS A 46 17.07 -16.83 16.60
CA LYS A 46 17.89 -15.76 17.20
C LYS A 46 18.59 -14.92 16.14
N LEU A 47 19.15 -15.56 15.11
CA LEU A 47 19.80 -14.87 13.99
C LEU A 47 18.80 -14.01 13.21
N ALA A 48 17.61 -14.54 12.90
CA ALA A 48 16.55 -13.79 12.24
C ALA A 48 16.11 -12.55 13.02
N ALA A 49 15.88 -12.69 14.34
CA ALA A 49 15.54 -11.56 15.20
C ALA A 49 16.65 -10.50 15.24
N LYS A 50 17.91 -10.94 15.27
CA LYS A 50 19.09 -10.06 15.23
C LYS A 50 19.17 -9.29 13.91
N GLU A 51 18.96 -9.93 12.77
CA GLU A 51 18.98 -9.29 11.44
C GLU A 51 17.90 -8.23 11.27
N LEU A 52 16.70 -8.51 11.80
CA LEU A 52 15.62 -7.52 11.88
C LEU A 52 15.94 -6.40 12.87
N GLY A 53 16.80 -6.65 13.86
CA GLY A 53 17.04 -5.76 14.98
C GLY A 53 15.77 -5.56 15.79
N LEU A 54 15.06 -6.65 16.07
CA LEU A 54 13.82 -6.71 16.84
C LEU A 54 14.02 -7.60 18.06
N ARG A 55 13.34 -7.28 19.17
CA ARG A 55 13.28 -8.14 20.36
C ARG A 55 11.87 -8.70 20.49
N PHE A 56 11.77 -10.01 20.69
CA PHE A 56 10.50 -10.72 20.86
C PHE A 56 10.46 -11.30 22.27
N SER A 57 9.36 -11.08 23.00
CA SER A 57 9.16 -11.67 24.33
C SER A 57 8.93 -13.19 24.26
N GLY A 58 8.30 -13.67 23.19
CA GLY A 58 8.09 -15.08 22.90
C GLY A 58 8.59 -15.43 21.50
N LEU A 59 9.91 -15.63 21.36
CA LEU A 59 10.54 -15.83 20.05
C LEU A 59 9.99 -17.05 19.29
N GLU A 60 9.82 -18.18 19.97
CA GLU A 60 9.25 -19.40 19.37
C GLU A 60 7.81 -19.18 18.92
N SER A 61 7.00 -18.51 19.74
CA SER A 61 5.61 -18.18 19.42
C SER A 61 5.52 -17.25 18.22
N ALA A 62 6.40 -16.25 18.14
CA ALA A 62 6.48 -15.32 17.00
C ALA A 62 6.86 -16.03 15.70
N VAL A 63 7.84 -16.93 15.73
CA VAL A 63 8.23 -17.75 14.56
C VAL A 63 7.08 -18.67 14.14
N LYS A 64 6.38 -19.29 15.10
CA LYS A 64 5.22 -20.14 14.83
C LYS A 64 4.07 -19.34 14.19
N ASN A 65 3.72 -18.17 14.73
CA ASN A 65 2.69 -17.30 14.17
C ASN A 65 3.09 -16.81 12.76
N GLY A 66 4.33 -16.35 12.61
CA GLY A 66 4.89 -15.94 11.32
C GLY A 66 4.83 -17.03 10.26
N ARG A 67 5.06 -18.29 10.64
CA ARG A 67 4.87 -19.46 9.77
C ARG A 67 3.41 -19.61 9.36
N CYS A 68 2.48 -19.59 10.31
CA CYS A 68 1.05 -19.70 10.01
C CYS A 68 0.58 -18.60 9.05
N LEU A 69 1.03 -17.36 9.26
CA LEU A 69 0.77 -16.25 8.35
C LEU A 69 1.37 -16.50 6.97
N PHE A 70 2.64 -16.90 6.89
CA PHE A 70 3.32 -17.19 5.62
C PHE A 70 2.61 -18.28 4.81
N ASP A 71 2.24 -19.38 5.46
CA ASP A 71 1.59 -20.52 4.82
C ASP A 71 0.14 -20.19 4.39
N SER A 72 -0.55 -19.29 5.10
CA SER A 72 -1.94 -18.91 4.80
C SER A 72 -2.09 -17.83 3.72
N ILE A 73 -1.06 -17.02 3.49
CA ILE A 73 -1.14 -15.87 2.58
C ILE A 73 -0.82 -16.31 1.14
N PRO A 74 -1.72 -16.08 0.17
CA PRO A 74 -1.47 -16.47 -1.22
C PRO A 74 -0.19 -15.86 -1.80
N GLU A 75 0.51 -16.65 -2.61
CA GLU A 75 1.68 -16.18 -3.34
C GLU A 75 1.30 -15.00 -4.26
N GLY A 76 2.23 -14.05 -4.43
CA GLY A 76 1.98 -12.84 -5.23
C GLY A 76 1.08 -11.80 -4.54
N SER A 77 0.67 -12.02 -3.29
CA SER A 77 -0.06 -11.03 -2.50
C SER A 77 0.70 -9.69 -2.46
N PRO A 78 0.05 -8.55 -2.79
CA PRO A 78 0.69 -7.25 -2.79
C PRO A 78 1.29 -6.91 -1.44
N LYS A 79 2.57 -6.51 -1.43
CA LYS A 79 3.30 -6.21 -0.20
C LYS A 79 3.45 -4.71 -0.01
N THR A 80 3.42 -4.29 1.23
CA THR A 80 3.83 -2.95 1.65
C THR A 80 5.20 -3.00 2.31
N SER A 81 5.91 -1.88 2.31
CA SER A 81 7.22 -1.76 2.94
C SER A 81 7.28 -0.47 3.74
N ILE A 82 7.44 -0.62 5.05
CA ILE A 82 7.30 0.45 6.05
C ILE A 82 8.55 0.49 6.92
N ASP A 83 8.96 1.70 7.28
CA ASP A 83 10.11 1.91 8.17
C ASP A 83 9.85 1.26 9.54
N LYS A 84 10.85 0.55 10.05
CA LYS A 84 10.72 -0.21 11.30
C LYS A 84 10.41 0.70 12.50
N ASP A 85 11.00 1.89 12.55
CA ASP A 85 10.81 2.81 13.68
C ASP A 85 9.38 3.33 13.68
N ARG A 86 8.82 3.61 12.49
CA ARG A 86 7.39 3.95 12.34
C ARG A 86 6.47 2.82 12.82
N ILE A 87 6.78 1.56 12.55
CA ILE A 87 5.99 0.43 13.07
C ILE A 87 6.04 0.41 14.59
N PHE A 88 7.21 0.61 15.19
CA PHE A 88 7.33 0.66 16.64
C PHE A 88 6.62 1.83 17.29
N ASP A 89 6.65 3.00 16.66
CA ASP A 89 5.96 4.19 17.16
C ASP A 89 4.45 3.95 17.26
N PHE A 90 3.85 3.32 16.23
CA PHE A 90 2.44 2.95 16.25
C PHE A 90 2.13 1.76 17.18
N TYR A 91 3.09 0.88 17.42
CA TYR A 91 2.90 -0.27 18.31
C TYR A 91 2.91 0.14 19.79
N LYS A 92 3.84 1.03 20.17
CA LYS A 92 4.07 1.41 21.58
C LYS A 92 3.11 2.51 22.06
N GLN A 93 2.77 3.46 21.19
CA GLN A 93 2.02 4.65 21.60
C GLN A 93 0.53 4.45 21.33
N GLY A 94 -0.31 5.01 22.20
CA GLY A 94 -1.72 5.22 21.87
C GLY A 94 -1.79 6.25 20.74
N ARG A 95 -2.33 5.84 19.60
CA ARG A 95 -2.56 6.71 18.44
C ARG A 95 -4.05 6.93 18.28
N ASP A 96 -4.44 8.10 17.81
CA ASP A 96 -5.84 8.33 17.50
C ASP A 96 -6.27 7.50 16.29
N GLU A 97 -7.58 7.25 16.17
CA GLU A 97 -8.13 6.43 15.09
C GLU A 97 -7.74 6.98 13.70
N PHE A 98 -7.70 8.31 13.54
CA PHE A 98 -7.42 8.95 12.28
C PHE A 98 -5.93 8.81 11.89
N GLU A 99 -5.00 8.92 12.85
CA GLU A 99 -3.58 8.61 12.65
C GLU A 99 -3.38 7.16 12.21
N ILE A 100 -4.08 6.21 12.84
CA ILE A 100 -4.03 4.80 12.45
C ILE A 100 -4.57 4.61 11.04
N VAL A 101 -5.68 5.26 10.70
CA VAL A 101 -6.24 5.21 9.34
C VAL A 101 -5.28 5.82 8.32
N CYS A 102 -4.57 6.89 8.66
CA CYS A 102 -3.51 7.45 7.82
C CYS A 102 -2.35 6.45 7.64
N PHE A 103 -1.95 5.74 8.70
CA PHE A 103 -0.97 4.65 8.58
C PHE A 103 -1.43 3.55 7.62
N LEU A 104 -2.69 3.10 7.72
CA LEU A 104 -3.26 2.10 6.81
C LEU A 104 -3.31 2.61 5.37
N ALA A 105 -3.67 3.87 5.15
CA ALA A 105 -3.66 4.51 3.84
C ALA A 105 -2.25 4.63 3.26
N TYR A 106 -1.26 4.98 4.09
CA TYR A 106 0.14 4.99 3.70
C TYR A 106 0.62 3.59 3.27
N ALA A 107 0.33 2.57 4.09
CA ALA A 107 0.66 1.18 3.79
C ALA A 107 0.00 0.70 2.48
N ALA A 108 -1.25 1.08 2.25
CA ALA A 108 -2.00 0.82 1.03
C ALA A 108 -1.38 1.50 -0.21
N LEU A 109 -1.03 2.79 -0.13
CA LEU A 109 -0.39 3.49 -1.25
C LEU A 109 0.98 2.90 -1.60
N ARG A 110 1.78 2.54 -0.60
CA ARG A 110 3.07 1.85 -0.78
C ARG A 110 2.90 0.52 -1.51
N SER A 111 1.88 -0.27 -1.16
CA SER A 111 1.61 -1.55 -1.85
C SER A 111 1.04 -1.41 -3.26
N ILE A 112 0.37 -0.29 -3.55
CA ILE A 112 -0.13 0.03 -4.90
C ILE A 112 1.01 0.46 -5.83
N ILE A 113 1.90 1.33 -5.34
CA ILE A 113 3.03 1.89 -6.09
C ILE A 113 4.14 0.84 -6.29
N GLN A 114 4.44 0.04 -5.26
CA GLN A 114 5.52 -0.95 -5.27
C GLN A 114 6.87 -0.32 -5.68
N LYS A 115 7.48 -0.82 -6.77
CA LYS A 115 8.77 -0.35 -7.30
C LYS A 115 8.63 0.84 -8.26
N GLN A 116 7.41 1.29 -8.58
CA GLN A 116 7.19 2.37 -9.54
C GLN A 116 7.51 3.74 -8.90
N SER A 117 7.93 4.71 -9.71
CA SER A 117 8.19 6.07 -9.22
C SER A 117 6.91 6.82 -8.89
N CYS A 118 5.86 6.64 -9.69
CA CYS A 118 4.53 7.17 -9.45
C CYS A 118 3.47 6.24 -10.03
N LYS A 119 2.22 6.40 -9.58
CA LYS A 119 1.09 5.65 -10.10
C LYS A 119 -0.21 6.44 -10.02
N LYS A 120 -1.09 6.22 -10.99
CA LYS A 120 -2.47 6.71 -10.93
C LYS A 120 -3.33 5.75 -10.12
N VAL A 121 -4.03 6.27 -9.12
CA VAL A 121 -4.81 5.52 -8.13
C VAL A 121 -6.23 6.06 -8.07
N THR A 122 -7.21 5.18 -7.86
CA THR A 122 -8.60 5.58 -7.60
C THR A 122 -8.92 5.43 -6.12
N ASN A 123 -9.90 6.19 -5.64
CA ASN A 123 -10.35 6.11 -4.24
C ASN A 123 -10.74 4.68 -3.85
N ASP A 124 -11.53 3.99 -4.67
CA ASP A 124 -11.90 2.59 -4.44
C ASP A 124 -10.69 1.66 -4.28
N TYR A 125 -9.62 1.90 -5.06
CA TYR A 125 -8.45 1.02 -5.02
C TYR A 125 -7.61 1.29 -3.76
N LEU A 126 -7.53 2.56 -3.34
CA LEU A 126 -6.97 2.92 -2.05
C LEU A 126 -7.74 2.26 -0.91
N LEU A 127 -9.07 2.39 -0.89
CA LEU A 127 -9.95 1.82 0.15
C LEU A 127 -9.83 0.30 0.23
N SER A 128 -9.86 -0.40 -0.91
CA SER A 128 -9.65 -1.86 -0.97
C SER A 128 -8.31 -2.24 -0.33
N ARG A 129 -7.22 -1.52 -0.65
CA ARG A 129 -5.90 -1.80 -0.08
C ARG A 129 -5.79 -1.45 1.40
N MET A 130 -6.50 -0.43 1.87
CA MET A 130 -6.60 -0.10 3.30
C MET A 130 -7.31 -1.20 4.09
N ALA A 131 -8.27 -1.89 3.47
CA ALA A 131 -8.95 -3.04 4.07
C ALA A 131 -8.07 -4.30 4.18
N GLY A 132 -6.88 -4.29 3.57
CA GLY A 132 -6.04 -5.47 3.40
C GLY A 132 -6.43 -6.35 2.21
N ASN A 133 -7.37 -5.90 1.37
CA ASN A 133 -7.84 -6.70 0.26
C ASN A 133 -6.75 -6.84 -0.82
N SER A 134 -6.65 -8.03 -1.41
CA SER A 134 -5.69 -8.31 -2.49
C SER A 134 -6.21 -7.81 -3.84
N LYS A 135 -7.54 -7.72 -4.01
CA LYS A 135 -8.21 -7.23 -5.21
C LYS A 135 -9.16 -6.09 -4.89
N LYS A 136 -9.47 -5.29 -5.91
CA LYS A 136 -10.27 -4.06 -5.80
C LYS A 136 -11.71 -4.33 -5.35
N ASP A 137 -12.30 -5.44 -5.79
CA ASP A 137 -13.75 -5.70 -5.71
C ASP A 137 -14.16 -6.58 -4.51
N GLU A 138 -13.25 -6.76 -3.56
CA GLU A 138 -13.54 -7.44 -2.30
C GLU A 138 -14.32 -6.52 -1.34
N ALA A 139 -15.16 -7.13 -0.48
CA ALA A 139 -16.00 -6.39 0.45
C ALA A 139 -15.17 -5.49 1.38
N LEU A 140 -15.69 -4.28 1.65
CA LEU A 140 -15.05 -3.34 2.55
C LEU A 140 -15.57 -3.54 3.99
N PRO A 141 -14.68 -3.58 5.00
CA PRO A 141 -15.08 -3.67 6.40
C PRO A 141 -15.84 -2.44 6.89
N GLU A 142 -16.63 -2.61 7.95
CA GLU A 142 -17.52 -1.57 8.49
C GLU A 142 -16.79 -0.28 8.85
N TRP A 143 -15.60 -0.39 9.45
CA TRP A 143 -14.81 0.76 9.89
C TRP A 143 -14.41 1.70 8.73
N LEU A 144 -14.36 1.18 7.49
CA LEU A 144 -14.07 2.00 6.31
C LEU A 144 -15.25 2.83 5.83
N LYS A 145 -16.50 2.53 6.20
CA LYS A 145 -17.68 3.25 5.67
C LYS A 145 -17.60 4.76 5.86
N LYS A 146 -17.14 5.21 7.03
CA LYS A 146 -16.89 6.63 7.32
C LYS A 146 -15.92 7.26 6.31
N TYR A 147 -14.84 6.53 6.00
CA TYR A 147 -13.75 6.98 5.14
C TYR A 147 -14.02 6.80 3.65
N GLN A 148 -15.16 6.24 3.22
CA GLN A 148 -15.53 6.19 1.80
C GLN A 148 -15.94 7.57 1.25
N LYS A 149 -16.36 8.49 2.12
CA LYS A 149 -16.76 9.84 1.72
C LYS A 149 -15.54 10.62 1.23
N GLU A 150 -15.71 11.37 0.15
CA GLU A 150 -14.65 12.15 -0.49
C GLU A 150 -13.93 13.10 0.48
N TYR A 151 -14.68 13.76 1.36
CA TYR A 151 -14.13 14.61 2.41
C TYR A 151 -13.04 13.91 3.24
N TRP A 152 -13.32 12.70 3.72
CA TRP A 152 -12.38 11.95 4.55
C TRP A 152 -11.18 11.45 3.75
N LEU A 153 -11.38 11.06 2.49
CA LEU A 153 -10.28 10.65 1.62
C LEU A 153 -9.34 11.80 1.29
N ASN A 154 -9.88 12.99 1.06
CA ASN A 154 -9.06 14.18 0.84
C ASN A 154 -8.33 14.54 2.13
N LYS A 155 -9.01 14.51 3.28
CA LYS A 155 -8.37 14.73 4.59
C LYS A 155 -7.20 13.76 4.85
N ILE A 156 -7.35 12.47 4.52
CA ILE A 156 -6.26 11.49 4.63
C ILE A 156 -5.10 11.85 3.70
N LYS A 157 -5.38 12.19 2.43
CA LYS A 157 -4.33 12.53 1.45
C LYS A 157 -3.56 13.78 1.86
N ASP A 158 -4.28 14.78 2.34
CA ASP A 158 -3.70 16.04 2.82
C ASP A 158 -2.80 15.79 4.04
N GLU A 159 -3.27 14.98 5.00
CA GLU A 159 -2.47 14.56 6.16
C GLU A 159 -1.19 13.83 5.73
N LEU A 160 -1.30 12.89 4.78
CA LEU A 160 -0.13 12.18 4.24
C LEU A 160 0.84 13.09 3.46
N GLN A 161 0.38 14.22 2.95
CA GLN A 161 1.21 15.16 2.21
C GLN A 161 1.87 16.21 3.12
N ILE A 162 1.16 16.72 4.12
CA ILE A 162 1.64 17.80 5.01
C ILE A 162 2.53 17.24 6.12
N SER A 163 2.18 16.09 6.67
CA SER A 163 2.94 15.46 7.75
C SER A 163 4.14 14.68 7.22
N HIS A 164 4.94 14.12 8.13
CA HIS A 164 6.22 13.42 7.82
C HIS A 164 6.05 12.06 7.10
N TRP A 165 4.93 11.82 6.41
CA TRP A 165 4.68 10.62 5.60
C TRP A 165 5.35 10.68 4.23
N GLY A 166 5.57 11.90 3.71
CA GLY A 166 6.30 12.14 2.48
C GLY A 166 5.53 11.79 1.20
N LEU A 167 4.20 11.72 1.24
CA LEU A 167 3.35 11.55 0.05
C LEU A 167 3.35 12.83 -0.79
N LYS A 168 3.38 12.67 -2.11
CA LYS A 168 3.08 13.74 -3.07
C LYS A 168 1.90 13.25 -3.87
N TYR A 169 0.84 14.05 -3.98
CA TYR A 169 -0.32 13.71 -4.79
C TYR A 169 -0.73 14.84 -5.74
N TYR A 170 -1.33 14.46 -6.87
CA TYR A 170 -1.88 15.40 -7.86
C TYR A 170 -3.18 14.84 -8.47
N SER A 171 -4.24 15.65 -8.50
CA SER A 171 -5.60 15.19 -8.89
C SER A 171 -6.36 16.12 -9.84
N HIS A 172 -5.70 17.14 -10.41
CA HIS A 172 -6.41 18.16 -11.19
C HIS A 172 -7.02 17.63 -12.50
N TYR A 173 -8.33 17.88 -12.71
CA TYR A 173 -9.13 17.45 -13.86
C TYR A 173 -8.90 16.00 -14.32
N THR A 174 -8.71 15.07 -13.38
CA THR A 174 -8.56 13.65 -13.67
C THR A 174 -9.44 12.81 -12.73
N ARG A 175 -10.03 11.73 -13.27
CA ARG A 175 -10.60 10.69 -12.41
C ARG A 175 -9.47 9.96 -11.69
N GLY A 176 -9.56 9.87 -10.37
CA GLY A 176 -8.46 9.38 -9.53
C GLY A 176 -7.37 10.42 -9.33
N PHE A 177 -6.23 10.00 -8.80
CA PHE A 177 -5.13 10.88 -8.42
C PHE A 177 -3.79 10.18 -8.66
N TRP A 178 -2.78 10.95 -9.04
CA TRP A 178 -1.41 10.50 -9.14
C TRP A 178 -0.74 10.59 -7.78
N VAL A 179 0.05 9.58 -7.43
CA VAL A 179 0.79 9.52 -6.16
C VAL A 179 2.25 9.15 -6.39
N SER A 180 3.12 9.70 -5.55
CA SER A 180 4.53 9.32 -5.46
C SER A 180 5.07 9.52 -4.04
N PHE A 181 6.05 8.69 -3.67
CA PHE A 181 6.87 8.90 -2.47
C PHE A 181 8.31 9.36 -2.81
N SER A 182 8.73 9.24 -4.07
CA SER A 182 10.11 9.51 -4.52
C SER A 182 10.25 10.75 -5.41
N MET A 183 9.20 11.13 -6.14
CA MET A 183 9.19 12.32 -6.99
C MET A 183 8.82 13.56 -6.18
N ASP A 184 9.38 14.71 -6.56
CA ASP A 184 8.85 16.00 -6.13
C ASP A 184 7.50 16.29 -6.83
N LEU A 185 6.79 17.30 -6.32
CA LEU A 185 5.45 17.65 -6.80
C LEU A 185 5.47 18.17 -8.24
N GLU A 186 6.52 18.88 -8.65
CA GLU A 186 6.67 19.44 -9.99
C GLU A 186 6.79 18.33 -11.03
N LYS A 187 7.70 17.37 -10.81
CA LYS A 187 7.89 16.21 -11.69
C LYS A 187 6.63 15.34 -11.74
N LEU A 188 5.95 15.15 -10.61
CA LEU A 188 4.70 14.38 -10.56
C LEU A 188 3.61 15.05 -11.41
N THR A 189 3.46 16.38 -11.26
CA THR A 189 2.51 17.19 -12.02
C THR A 189 2.81 17.15 -13.51
N PHE A 190 4.09 17.35 -13.88
CA PHE A 190 4.52 17.26 -15.29
C PHE A 190 4.22 15.89 -15.88
N TYR A 191 4.53 14.81 -15.15
CA TYR A 191 4.24 13.44 -15.60
C TYR A 191 2.74 13.23 -15.81
N ALA A 192 1.91 13.68 -14.87
CA ALA A 192 0.45 13.55 -14.95
C ALA A 192 -0.14 14.31 -16.15
N GLU A 193 0.28 15.56 -16.39
CA GLU A 193 -0.18 16.36 -17.52
C GLU A 193 0.33 15.81 -18.87
N LYS A 194 1.56 15.30 -18.91
CA LYS A 194 2.09 14.59 -20.09
C LYS A 194 1.23 13.38 -20.44
N GLN A 195 0.93 12.51 -19.47
CA GLN A 195 0.06 11.35 -19.68
C GLN A 195 -1.34 11.75 -20.16
N ARG A 196 -1.88 12.85 -19.62
CA ARG A 196 -3.18 13.40 -20.05
C ARG A 196 -3.16 13.87 -21.50
N LYS A 197 -2.12 14.60 -21.92
CA LYS A 197 -1.94 15.06 -23.30
C LYS A 197 -1.83 13.87 -24.26
N GLU A 198 -1.01 12.88 -23.91
CA GLU A 198 -0.84 11.65 -24.70
C GLU A 198 -2.15 10.87 -24.87
N TYR A 199 -2.96 10.79 -23.81
CA TYR A 199 -4.29 10.17 -23.88
C TYR A 199 -5.23 10.92 -24.84
N LYS A 200 -5.31 12.25 -24.75
CA LYS A 200 -6.13 13.06 -25.68
C LYS A 200 -5.70 12.87 -27.14
N ILE A 201 -4.40 12.86 -27.41
CA ILE A 201 -3.87 12.60 -28.76
C ILE A 201 -4.28 11.22 -29.26
N ARG A 202 -4.19 10.18 -28.43
CA ARG A 202 -4.63 8.82 -28.79
C ARG A 202 -6.12 8.76 -29.11
N GLN A 203 -6.97 9.42 -28.32
CA GLN A 203 -8.41 9.50 -28.58
C GLN A 203 -8.71 10.19 -29.91
N LEU A 204 -8.05 11.33 -30.20
CA LEU A 204 -8.21 12.03 -31.48
C LEU A 204 -7.80 11.16 -32.68
N LYS A 205 -6.71 10.40 -32.57
CA LYS A 205 -6.27 9.48 -33.63
C LYS A 205 -7.30 8.37 -33.87
N LYS A 206 -7.88 7.81 -32.80
CA LYS A 206 -8.93 6.79 -32.89
C LYS A 206 -10.18 7.33 -33.59
N LEU A 207 -10.67 8.51 -33.19
CA LEU A 207 -11.82 9.17 -33.80
C LEU A 207 -11.60 9.46 -35.30
N LYS A 208 -10.42 9.98 -35.69
CA LYS A 208 -10.08 10.20 -37.11
C LYS A 208 -10.11 8.90 -37.91
N THR A 209 -9.68 7.79 -37.31
CA THR A 209 -9.64 6.48 -37.96
C THR A 209 -11.05 5.93 -38.16
N GLU A 210 -11.90 6.04 -37.14
CA GLU A 210 -13.32 5.65 -37.19
C GLU A 210 -14.10 6.48 -38.21
N ALA A 211 -13.91 7.81 -38.22
CA ALA A 211 -14.52 8.71 -39.19
C ALA A 211 -14.10 8.38 -40.63
N ARG A 212 -12.81 8.08 -40.87
CA ARG A 212 -12.33 7.65 -42.19
C ARG A 212 -12.98 6.33 -42.63
N LYS A 213 -13.10 5.35 -41.73
CA LYS A 213 -13.76 4.07 -42.03
C LYS A 213 -15.24 4.27 -42.39
N ALA A 214 -15.96 5.08 -41.61
CA ALA A 214 -17.35 5.40 -41.89
C ALA A 214 -17.53 6.08 -43.25
N ALA A 215 -16.66 7.05 -43.60
CA ALA A 215 -16.69 7.72 -44.90
C ALA A 215 -16.41 6.76 -46.07
N LEU A 216 -15.47 5.81 -45.93
CA LEU A 216 -15.20 4.81 -46.97
C LEU A 216 -16.36 3.84 -47.16
N ASN A 217 -16.99 3.40 -46.07
CA ASN A 217 -18.16 2.52 -46.14
C ASN A 217 -19.37 3.20 -46.79
N ALA A 218 -19.51 4.52 -46.66
CA ALA A 218 -20.60 5.28 -47.28
C ALA A 218 -20.42 5.50 -48.80
N LEU A 219 -19.24 5.18 -49.34
CA LEU A 219 -18.93 5.26 -50.78
C LEU A 219 -19.06 3.91 -51.51
N GLN A 220 -19.37 2.84 -50.77
CA GLN A 220 -19.62 1.50 -51.29
C GLN A 220 -21.12 1.24 -51.38
#